data_AF-A0A0S4LMT6-F1
#
_entry.id   AF-A0A0S4LMT6-F1
#
_cell.length_a   1.000
_cell.length_b   1.000
_cell.length_c   1.000
_cell.angle_alpha   90.00
_cell.angle_beta   90.00
_cell.angle_gamma   90.00
#
_symmetry.space_group_name_H-M   'P 1'
#
loop_
_entity.id
_entity.type
_entity.pdbx_description
1 polymer ?
#
loop_
_entity_poly.entity_id
_entity_poly.type
_entity_poly.pdbx_seq_one_letter_code
_entity_poly.pdbx_strand_id
1 'polypeptide(L)'
;MAIQSKHTDVRETNPLRRTLADVRHGLLGLHKALIVAEQLTYERIYGRVDSTGQLLQLVMNDPWFTWLHPLSNMVVRIDELLDGHDQPTVDDVAMLLTEIRGLIRPSELGDGYERSYFEALQRAPDVVLAHCEMKKLLTLPSV
;
A
#
# COMPACT_ATOMS: atom_id res chain seq x y z
N MET A 1 2.21 -53.98 9.39
CA MET A 1 2.63 -53.33 8.13
C MET A 1 1.43 -52.56 7.60
N ALA A 2 1.36 -51.24 7.47
CA ALA A 2 2.30 -50.16 7.72
C ALA A 2 1.52 -48.99 8.33
N ILE A 3 2.20 -48.29 9.24
CA ILE A 3 1.81 -47.01 9.85
C ILE A 3 2.21 -45.92 8.85
N GLN A 4 1.33 -44.96 8.52
CA GLN A 4 1.60 -43.53 8.73
C GLN A 4 0.38 -42.67 8.35
N SER A 5 -0.29 -42.13 9.36
CA SER A 5 -0.95 -40.84 9.25
C SER A 5 0.09 -39.77 8.94
N LYS A 6 -0.15 -38.93 7.93
CA LYS A 6 0.34 -37.55 7.91
C LYS A 6 -0.77 -36.62 7.44
N HIS A 7 -1.68 -36.38 8.36
CA HIS A 7 -2.34 -35.09 8.49
C HIS A 7 -1.26 -34.10 8.97
N THR A 8 -0.59 -33.42 8.03
CA THR A 8 0.41 -32.35 8.23
C THR A 8 0.37 -31.52 6.96
N ASP A 9 0.15 -30.22 6.91
CA ASP A 9 -0.32 -29.20 7.84
C ASP A 9 -0.87 -28.11 6.89
N VAL A 10 -2.15 -27.75 7.03
CA VAL A 10 -2.72 -26.60 6.36
C VAL A 10 -2.17 -25.38 7.08
N ARG A 11 -0.92 -24.94 6.80
CA ARG A 11 -0.37 -23.64 7.24
C ARG A 11 1.09 -23.30 6.87
N GLU A 12 1.74 -23.93 5.90
CA GLU A 12 2.90 -23.25 5.28
C GLU A 12 2.39 -22.18 4.31
N THR A 13 2.02 -21.02 4.86
CA THR A 13 1.84 -19.82 4.04
C THR A 13 3.16 -19.60 3.29
N ASN A 14 3.15 -19.82 1.97
CA ASN A 14 4.31 -19.59 1.11
C ASN A 14 4.97 -18.26 1.51
N PRO A 15 6.28 -18.23 1.84
CA PRO A 15 6.96 -17.02 2.31
C PRO A 15 6.75 -15.83 1.39
N LEU A 16 6.69 -16.05 0.06
CA LEU A 16 6.41 -15.00 -0.92
C LEU A 16 5.00 -14.42 -0.78
N ARG A 17 3.99 -15.28 -0.57
CA ARG A 17 2.61 -14.84 -0.32
C ARG A 17 2.50 -14.08 0.99
N ARG A 18 3.26 -14.48 2.01
CA ARG A 18 3.34 -13.76 3.28
C ARG A 18 3.93 -12.37 3.10
N THR A 19 5.06 -12.26 2.40
CA THR A 19 5.68 -10.98 2.06
C THR A 19 4.71 -10.06 1.31
N LEU A 20 4.00 -10.59 0.30
CA LEU A 20 2.97 -9.83 -0.42
C LEU A 20 1.84 -9.35 0.49
N ALA A 21 1.34 -10.21 1.39
CA ALA A 21 0.29 -9.85 2.33
C ALA A 21 0.73 -8.76 3.32
N ASP A 22 1.95 -8.85 3.84
CA ASP A 22 2.52 -7.85 4.76
C ASP A 22 2.71 -6.49 4.07
N VAL A 23 3.25 -6.52 2.84
CA VAL A 23 3.43 -5.32 2.01
C VAL A 23 2.10 -4.69 1.63
N ARG A 24 1.10 -5.50 1.25
CA ARG A 24 -0.26 -5.04 0.99
C ARG A 24 -0.84 -4.33 2.21
N HIS A 25 -0.72 -4.93 3.39
CA HIS A 25 -1.24 -4.35 4.62
C HIS A 25 -0.56 -3.01 4.93
N GLY A 26 0.76 -2.93 4.78
CA GLY A 26 1.49 -1.69 4.93
C GLY A 26 1.05 -0.60 3.92
N LEU A 27 0.84 -0.97 2.65
CA LEU A 27 0.37 -0.04 1.62
C LEU A 27 -1.04 0.49 1.91
N LEU A 28 -1.95 -0.36 2.37
CA LEU A 28 -3.28 0.05 2.81
C LEU A 28 -3.21 1.03 3.99
N GLY A 29 -2.29 0.79 4.94
CA GLY A 29 -2.02 1.69 6.05
C GLY A 29 -1.52 3.06 5.58
N LEU A 30 -0.54 3.08 4.66
CA LEU A 30 -0.02 4.31 4.06
C LEU A 30 -1.09 5.07 3.29
N HIS A 31 -1.85 4.39 2.44
CA HIS A 31 -2.92 4.98 1.64
C HIS A 31 -3.99 5.61 2.53
N LYS A 32 -4.39 4.92 3.61
CA LYS A 32 -5.34 5.47 4.58
C LYS A 32 -4.80 6.74 5.26
N ALA A 33 -3.53 6.74 5.69
CA ALA A 33 -2.92 7.92 6.31
C ALA A 33 -2.90 9.12 5.36
N LEU A 34 -2.61 8.88 4.08
CA LEU A 34 -2.65 9.90 3.03
C LEU A 34 -4.06 10.44 2.80
N ILE A 35 -5.08 9.57 2.71
CA ILE A 35 -6.49 10.01 2.58
C ILE A 35 -6.87 10.91 3.75
N VAL A 36 -6.57 10.52 4.99
CA VAL A 36 -6.90 11.32 6.17
C VAL A 36 -6.20 12.67 6.12
N ALA A 37 -4.92 12.67 5.76
CA ALA A 37 -4.16 13.90 5.65
C ALA A 37 -4.77 14.82 4.56
N GLU A 38 -5.12 14.30 3.39
CA GLU A 38 -5.74 15.07 2.31
C GLU A 38 -7.15 15.54 2.64
N GLN A 39 -7.96 14.70 3.31
CA GLN A 39 -9.28 15.08 3.79
C GLN A 39 -9.20 16.32 4.68
N LEU A 40 -8.27 16.37 5.64
CA LEU A 40 -8.12 17.53 6.52
C LEU A 40 -7.77 18.82 5.77
N THR A 41 -6.98 18.72 4.69
CA THR A 41 -6.65 19.88 3.84
C THR A 41 -7.84 20.29 2.99
N TYR A 42 -8.50 19.31 2.37
CA TYR A 42 -9.70 19.52 1.56
C TYR A 42 -10.80 20.19 2.37
N GLU A 43 -11.08 19.69 3.58
CA GLU A 43 -12.13 20.21 4.45
C GLU A 43 -11.89 21.66 4.88
N ARG A 44 -10.63 22.08 5.00
CA ARG A 44 -10.27 23.46 5.32
C ARG A 44 -10.61 24.44 4.18
N ILE A 45 -10.62 23.96 2.93
CA ILE A 45 -10.81 24.77 1.73
C ILE A 45 -12.27 24.70 1.25
N TYR A 46 -12.85 23.50 1.22
CA TYR A 46 -14.14 23.21 0.60
C TYR A 46 -15.27 22.95 1.61
N GLY A 47 -14.96 22.86 2.90
CA GLY A 47 -15.91 22.53 3.95
C GLY A 47 -15.94 21.05 4.30
N ARG A 48 -16.69 20.71 5.35
CA ARG A 48 -16.69 19.39 5.98
C ARG A 48 -17.14 18.28 5.01
N VAL A 49 -16.49 17.12 5.08
CA VAL A 49 -16.97 15.89 4.45
C VAL A 49 -17.91 15.18 5.43
N ASP A 50 -19.17 15.02 5.05
CA ASP A 50 -20.27 14.63 5.95
C ASP A 50 -20.35 13.11 6.17
N SER A 51 -19.73 12.30 5.30
CA SER A 51 -19.78 10.84 5.42
C SER A 51 -18.59 10.13 4.77
N THR A 52 -18.34 8.89 5.20
CA THR A 52 -17.36 8.00 4.57
C THR A 52 -17.70 7.71 3.10
N GLY A 53 -18.99 7.61 2.76
CA GLY A 53 -19.42 7.43 1.37
C GLY A 53 -19.05 8.62 0.49
N GLN A 54 -19.24 9.84 0.99
CA GLN A 54 -18.81 11.06 0.30
C GLN A 54 -17.29 11.11 0.15
N LEU A 55 -16.53 10.80 1.21
CA LEU A 55 -15.07 10.75 1.15
C LEU A 55 -14.61 9.75 0.07
N LEU A 56 -15.23 8.57 0.01
CA LEU A 56 -14.90 7.58 -1.01
C LEU A 56 -15.18 8.11 -2.43
N GLN A 57 -16.31 8.79 -2.64
CA GLN A 57 -16.61 9.42 -3.94
C GLN A 57 -15.58 10.49 -4.33
N LEU A 58 -15.10 11.29 -3.37
CA LEU A 58 -14.04 12.27 -3.60
C LEU A 58 -12.73 11.57 -3.96
N VAL A 59 -12.31 10.56 -3.19
CA VAL A 59 -11.09 9.81 -3.46
C VAL A 59 -11.10 9.17 -4.85
N MET A 60 -12.26 8.69 -5.31
CA MET A 60 -12.39 8.05 -6.62
C MET A 60 -12.44 9.05 -7.78
N ASN A 61 -13.11 10.19 -7.62
CA ASN A 61 -13.52 11.03 -8.76
C ASN A 61 -13.02 12.47 -8.73
N ASP A 62 -12.63 13.00 -7.56
CA ASP A 62 -12.23 14.40 -7.44
C ASP A 62 -10.75 14.58 -7.82
N PRO A 63 -10.42 15.56 -8.71
CA PRO A 63 -9.04 15.86 -9.10
C PRO A 63 -8.07 16.03 -7.94
N TRP A 64 -8.54 16.54 -6.80
CA TRP A 64 -7.74 16.71 -5.58
C TRP A 64 -7.08 15.41 -5.11
N PHE A 65 -7.79 14.28 -5.25
CA PHE A 65 -7.34 12.98 -4.73
C PHE A 65 -6.72 12.08 -5.80
N THR A 66 -6.73 12.48 -7.08
CA THR A 66 -6.24 11.64 -8.20
C THR A 66 -4.78 11.19 -8.03
N TRP A 67 -3.96 12.00 -7.37
CA TRP A 67 -2.57 11.64 -7.10
C TRP A 67 -2.43 10.44 -6.14
N LEU A 68 -3.48 10.01 -5.43
CA LEU A 68 -3.46 8.81 -4.58
C LEU A 68 -3.71 7.51 -5.37
N HIS A 69 -4.24 7.60 -6.60
CA HIS A 69 -4.61 6.43 -7.41
C HIS A 69 -3.46 5.46 -7.69
N PRO A 70 -2.20 5.90 -7.94
CA PRO A 70 -1.07 4.99 -8.11
C PRO A 70 -0.89 4.00 -6.94
N LEU A 71 -1.14 4.42 -5.69
CA LEU A 71 -1.08 3.53 -4.52
C LEU A 71 -2.24 2.53 -4.49
N SER A 72 -3.46 2.97 -4.81
CA SER A 72 -4.61 2.07 -4.93
C SER A 72 -4.40 1.01 -6.00
N ASN A 73 -3.89 1.40 -7.18
CA ASN A 73 -3.58 0.49 -8.27
C ASN A 73 -2.52 -0.54 -7.88
N MET A 74 -1.53 -0.14 -7.09
CA MET A 74 -0.52 -1.07 -6.57
C MET A 74 -1.11 -2.09 -5.60
N VAL A 75 -2.04 -1.68 -4.72
CA VAL A 75 -2.76 -2.61 -3.84
C VAL A 75 -3.59 -3.61 -4.64
N VAL A 76 -4.31 -3.15 -5.67
CA VAL A 76 -5.10 -4.02 -6.55
C VAL A 76 -4.21 -5.06 -7.24
N ARG A 77 -3.05 -4.66 -7.76
CA ARG A 77 -2.10 -5.61 -8.38
C ARG A 77 -1.59 -6.67 -7.41
N ILE A 78 -1.36 -6.30 -6.14
CA ILE A 78 -0.99 -7.28 -5.11
C ILE A 78 -2.16 -8.22 -4.82
N ASP A 79 -3.39 -7.68 -4.75
CA ASP A 79 -4.60 -8.49 -4.55
C ASP A 79 -4.79 -9.51 -5.68
N GLU A 80 -4.64 -9.09 -6.94
CA GLU A 80 -4.69 -9.99 -8.09
C GLU A 80 -3.64 -11.11 -8.02
N LEU A 81 -2.41 -10.79 -7.60
CA LEU A 81 -1.34 -11.77 -7.45
C LEU A 81 -1.58 -12.72 -6.27
N LEU A 82 -2.21 -12.24 -5.20
CA LEU A 82 -2.58 -13.06 -4.04
C LEU A 82 -3.80 -13.94 -4.34
N ASP A 83 -4.78 -13.47 -5.09
CA ASP A 83 -6.00 -14.21 -5.43
C ASP A 83 -5.79 -15.22 -6.58
N GLY A 84 -4.69 -15.08 -7.34
CA GLY A 84 -4.30 -16.02 -8.38
C GLY A 84 -4.15 -17.47 -7.91
N HIS A 85 -4.47 -18.42 -8.81
CA HIS A 85 -4.33 -19.85 -8.55
C HIS A 85 -2.88 -20.33 -8.53
N ASP A 86 -2.00 -19.65 -9.26
CA ASP A 86 -0.59 -19.98 -9.35
C ASP A 86 0.20 -19.40 -8.16
N GLN A 87 1.30 -20.05 -7.80
CA GLN A 87 2.19 -19.53 -6.77
C GLN A 87 3.01 -18.36 -7.35
N PRO A 88 3.06 -17.20 -6.65
CA PRO A 88 3.89 -16.09 -7.11
C PRO A 88 5.36 -16.52 -7.18
N THR A 89 6.04 -16.13 -8.25
CA THR A 89 7.47 -16.41 -8.40
C THR A 89 8.31 -15.39 -7.63
N VAL A 90 9.59 -15.72 -7.41
CA VAL A 90 10.54 -14.79 -6.80
C VAL A 90 10.70 -13.53 -7.64
N ASP A 91 10.71 -13.67 -8.98
CA ASP A 91 10.86 -12.56 -9.90
C ASP A 91 9.64 -11.62 -9.88
N ASP A 92 8.41 -12.17 -9.82
CA ASP A 92 7.18 -11.37 -9.69
C ASP A 92 7.22 -10.50 -8.42
N VAL A 93 7.59 -11.12 -7.30
CA VAL A 93 7.69 -10.41 -6.01
C VAL A 93 8.82 -9.36 -6.06
N ALA A 94 9.98 -9.70 -6.61
CA ALA A 94 11.12 -8.77 -6.71
C ALA A 94 10.79 -7.55 -7.57
N MET A 95 10.11 -7.75 -8.69
CA MET A 95 9.65 -6.67 -9.58
C MET A 95 8.67 -5.76 -8.86
N LEU A 96 7.65 -6.34 -8.22
CA LEU A 96 6.62 -5.61 -7.49
C LEU A 96 7.22 -4.79 -6.33
N LEU A 97 8.13 -5.38 -5.55
CA LEU A 97 8.84 -4.67 -4.48
C LEU A 97 9.69 -3.50 -5.01
N THR A 98 10.29 -3.65 -6.19
CA THR A 98 11.06 -2.57 -6.83
C THR A 98 10.17 -1.41 -7.23
N GLU A 99 9.02 -1.70 -7.82
CA GLU A 99 8.03 -0.67 -8.18
C GLU A 99 7.49 0.06 -6.95
N ILE A 100 7.18 -0.67 -5.86
CA ILE A 100 6.76 -0.05 -4.60
C ILE A 100 7.83 0.87 -4.05
N ARG A 101 9.11 0.47 -4.07
CA ARG A 101 10.22 1.33 -3.62
C ARG A 101 10.30 2.63 -4.42
N GLY A 102 10.01 2.58 -5.71
CA GLY A 102 9.86 3.77 -6.56
C GLY A 102 8.67 4.62 -6.14
N LEU A 103 7.51 3.98 -5.92
CA LEU A 103 6.27 4.67 -5.54
C LEU A 103 6.33 5.32 -4.15
N ILE A 104 7.14 4.81 -3.22
CA ILE A 104 7.32 5.45 -1.90
C ILE A 104 8.57 6.33 -1.83
N ARG A 105 9.01 6.89 -2.95
CA ARG A 105 10.14 7.82 -3.02
C ARG A 105 9.63 9.26 -3.05
N PRO A 106 9.78 10.04 -1.96
CA PRO A 106 9.43 11.46 -1.98
C PRO A 106 10.46 12.26 -2.79
N SER A 107 10.00 13.31 -3.47
CA SER A 107 10.85 14.22 -4.23
C SER A 107 10.34 15.66 -4.13
N GLU A 108 11.16 16.56 -3.56
CA GLU A 108 10.83 17.99 -3.47
C GLU A 108 10.83 18.66 -4.85
N LEU A 109 11.71 18.21 -5.75
CA LEU A 109 11.85 18.71 -7.12
C LEU A 109 11.04 17.90 -8.14
N GLY A 110 10.30 16.88 -7.69
CA GLY A 110 9.46 16.05 -8.55
C GLY A 110 8.22 16.79 -9.02
N ASP A 111 7.45 16.13 -9.89
CA ASP A 111 6.14 16.57 -10.32
C ASP A 111 5.04 15.57 -9.90
N GLY A 112 3.79 16.03 -9.94
CA GLY A 112 2.60 15.22 -9.65
C GLY A 112 2.68 14.45 -8.33
N TYR A 113 2.79 13.13 -8.42
CA TYR A 113 2.78 12.21 -7.28
C TYR A 113 3.94 12.46 -6.30
N GLU A 114 5.18 12.52 -6.78
CA GLU A 114 6.35 12.50 -5.89
C GLU A 114 6.42 13.74 -5.01
N ARG A 115 5.99 14.89 -5.57
CA ARG A 115 5.88 16.15 -4.86
C ARG A 115 4.73 16.16 -3.87
N SER A 116 3.54 15.71 -4.28
CA SER A 116 2.38 15.60 -3.39
C SER A 116 2.68 14.68 -2.20
N TYR A 117 3.40 13.58 -2.46
CA TYR A 117 3.86 12.65 -1.43
C TYR A 117 4.88 13.29 -0.48
N PHE A 118 5.84 14.05 -1.00
CA PHE A 118 6.78 14.83 -0.18
C PHE A 118 6.05 15.84 0.71
N GLU A 119 5.12 16.63 0.15
CA GLU A 119 4.35 17.63 0.88
C GLU A 119 3.48 16.99 1.97
N ALA A 120 2.88 15.82 1.69
CA ALA A 120 2.14 15.03 2.68
C ALA A 120 3.01 14.58 3.86
N LEU A 121 4.25 14.16 3.60
CA LEU A 121 5.21 13.81 4.66
C LEU A 121 5.61 15.00 5.54
N GLN A 122 5.71 16.21 4.98
CA GLN A 122 6.06 17.41 5.75
C GLN A 122 4.94 17.85 6.69
N ARG A 123 3.68 17.62 6.31
CA ARG A 123 2.51 18.19 7.01
C ARG A 123 1.81 17.22 7.96
N ALA A 124 1.98 15.92 7.80
CA ALA A 124 1.22 14.90 8.53
C ALA A 124 2.12 13.85 9.20
N PRO A 125 2.27 13.87 10.54
CA PRO A 125 3.08 12.88 11.27
C PRO A 125 2.65 11.43 11.04
N ASP A 126 1.34 11.18 10.92
CA ASP A 126 0.81 9.82 10.67
C ASP A 126 1.27 9.26 9.32
N VAL A 127 1.46 10.12 8.31
CA VAL A 127 2.00 9.72 7.00
C VAL A 127 3.48 9.34 7.13
N VAL A 128 4.25 10.08 7.94
CA VAL A 128 5.65 9.76 8.23
C VAL A 128 5.77 8.39 8.91
N LEU A 129 4.93 8.12 9.93
CA LEU A 129 4.92 6.83 10.62
C LEU A 129 4.58 5.69 9.65
N ALA A 130 3.53 5.84 8.84
CA ALA A 130 3.17 4.83 7.85
C ALA A 130 4.25 4.62 6.78
N HIS A 131 4.93 5.70 6.34
CA HIS A 131 6.08 5.62 5.45
C HIS A 131 7.25 4.84 6.08
N CYS A 132 7.56 5.09 7.34
CA CYS A 132 8.61 4.37 8.07
C CYS A 132 8.30 2.87 8.17
N GLU A 133 7.06 2.48 8.46
CA GLU A 133 6.65 1.08 8.47
C GLU A 133 6.81 0.43 7.09
N MET A 134 6.43 1.13 6.01
CA MET A 134 6.68 0.65 4.66
C MET A 134 8.17 0.49 4.35
N LYS A 135 9.02 1.46 4.72
CA LYS A 135 10.46 1.36 4.52
C LYS A 135 11.06 0.16 5.26
N LYS A 136 10.61 -0.12 6.49
CA LYS A 136 11.03 -1.30 7.27
C LYS A 136 10.67 -2.58 6.53
N LEU A 137 9.41 -2.73 6.10
CA LEU A 137 8.94 -3.91 5.37
C LEU A 137 9.75 -4.17 4.09
N LEU A 138 10.17 -3.11 3.38
CA LEU A 138 10.91 -3.24 2.12
C LEU A 138 12.42 -3.46 2.30
N THR A 139 12.93 -3.32 3.53
CA THR A 139 14.36 -3.51 3.89
C THR A 139 14.61 -4.89 4.49
N LEU A 140 13.58 -5.51 5.07
CA LEU A 140 13.70 -6.86 5.63
C LEU A 140 13.98 -7.86 4.51
N PRO A 141 15.01 -8.72 4.63
CA PRO A 141 15.21 -9.81 3.69
C PRO A 141 14.02 -10.77 3.80
N SER A 142 13.38 -11.05 2.67
CA SER A 142 12.33 -12.08 2.58
C SER A 142 12.93 -13.41 3.05
N VAL A 143 12.45 -13.91 4.19
CA VAL A 143 12.85 -15.21 4.79
C VAL A 143 12.35 -16.35 3.92
#